data_AF-A0A971I1W5-F1
#
_entry.id   AF-A0A971I1W5-F1
#
_cell.length_a   1.000
_cell.length_b   1.000
_cell.length_c   1.000
_cell.angle_alpha   90.00
_cell.angle_beta   90.00
_cell.angle_gamma   90.00
#
_symmetry.space_group_name_H-M   'P 1'
#
loop_
_entity.id
_entity.type
_entity.pdbx_description
1 polymer ?
#
loop_
_entity_poly.entity_id
_entity_poly.type
_entity_poly.pdbx_seq_one_letter_code
_entity_poly.pdbx_strand_id
1 'polypeptide(L)'
;MFSVDARSKQPIYQQIMDQIVLLVSTGVLNSGEQLPSIRDLAMSLGINPNTVARAYTELELRGVIDTIPKKGAFIADISLTKEIKAEARTALADLFTSYRKLGLSAEEIRSLAEEAFSHAENQ
;
A
#
# COMPACT_ATOMS: atom_id res chain seq x y z
N MET A 1 9.90 12.61 -3.03
CA MET A 1 10.39 12.63 -4.42
C MET A 1 10.49 11.19 -4.89
N PHE A 2 9.93 10.84 -6.06
CA PHE A 2 10.00 9.47 -6.58
C PHE A 2 11.41 9.16 -7.11
N SER A 3 11.89 7.92 -6.98
CA SER A 3 13.17 7.47 -7.55
C SER A 3 13.08 6.00 -7.97
N VAL A 4 13.82 5.56 -8.98
CA VAL A 4 13.79 4.17 -9.44
C VAL A 4 15.20 3.66 -9.73
N ASP A 5 15.44 2.37 -9.49
CA ASP A 5 16.71 1.70 -9.81
C ASP A 5 16.52 0.70 -10.96
N ALA A 6 17.05 1.04 -12.13
CA ALA A 6 17.04 0.19 -13.32
C ALA A 6 17.95 -1.04 -13.22
N ARG A 7 18.84 -1.11 -12.22
CA ARG A 7 19.71 -2.27 -11.98
C ARG A 7 19.10 -3.28 -11.02
N SER A 8 18.01 -2.90 -10.33
CA SER A 8 17.28 -3.81 -9.45
C SER A 8 16.64 -4.95 -10.25
N LYS A 9 16.53 -6.13 -9.63
CA LYS A 9 15.77 -7.27 -10.18
C LYS A 9 14.26 -6.97 -10.22
N GLN A 10 13.81 -6.00 -9.45
CA GLN A 10 12.41 -5.61 -9.38
C GLN A 10 12.02 -4.74 -10.57
N PRO A 11 10.92 -5.06 -11.29
CA PRO A 11 10.44 -4.24 -12.39
C PRO A 11 10.15 -2.78 -11.96
N ILE A 12 10.50 -1.82 -12.81
CA ILE A 12 10.34 -0.37 -12.53
C ILE A 12 8.90 0.00 -12.19
N TYR A 13 7.91 -0.56 -12.88
CA TYR A 13 6.50 -0.26 -12.56
C TYR A 13 6.16 -0.68 -11.12
N GLN A 14 6.70 -1.80 -10.64
CA GLN A 14 6.48 -2.27 -9.27
C GLN A 14 7.18 -1.35 -8.26
N GLN A 15 8.39 -0.85 -8.57
CA GLN A 15 9.08 0.11 -7.70
C GLN A 15 8.29 1.42 -7.54
N ILE A 16 7.60 1.88 -8.60
CA ILE A 16 6.72 3.05 -8.54
C ILE A 16 5.51 2.77 -7.65
N MET A 17 4.89 1.60 -7.82
CA MET A 17 3.74 1.19 -7.01
C MET A 17 4.10 1.15 -5.53
N ASP A 18 5.20 0.50 -5.19
CA ASP A 18 5.63 0.32 -3.79
C ASP A 18 5.92 1.66 -3.12
N GLN A 19 6.53 2.62 -3.85
CA GLN A 19 6.72 3.97 -3.35
C GLN A 19 5.41 4.72 -3.13
N ILE A 20 4.45 4.63 -4.05
CA ILE A 20 3.15 5.29 -3.88
C ILE A 20 2.43 4.69 -2.65
N VAL A 21 2.42 3.37 -2.52
CA VAL A 21 1.81 2.69 -1.37
C VAL A 21 2.50 3.11 -0.05
N LEU A 22 3.83 3.19 -0.03
CA LEU A 22 4.57 3.65 1.15
C LEU A 22 4.27 5.11 1.51
N LEU A 23 4.19 5.99 0.52
CA LEU A 23 3.90 7.41 0.75
C LEU A 23 2.48 7.61 1.27
N VAL A 24 1.52 6.80 0.81
CA VAL A 24 0.17 6.78 1.34
C VAL A 24 0.15 6.23 2.77
N SER A 25 0.81 5.11 3.03
CA SER A 25 0.78 4.46 4.35
C SER A 25 1.46 5.30 5.44
N THR A 26 2.45 6.09 5.06
CA THR A 26 3.15 7.05 5.95
C THR A 26 2.45 8.41 6.05
N GLY A 27 1.31 8.61 5.37
CA GLY A 27 0.54 9.86 5.40
C GLY A 27 1.20 11.03 4.66
N VAL A 28 2.25 10.77 3.87
CA VAL A 28 2.91 11.78 3.03
C VAL A 28 2.00 12.16 1.85
N LEU A 29 1.33 11.17 1.26
CA LEU A 29 0.29 11.37 0.26
C LEU A 29 -1.07 11.10 0.90
N ASN A 30 -1.98 12.07 0.78
CA ASN A 30 -3.29 12.00 1.43
C ASN A 30 -4.40 11.63 0.43
N SER A 31 -5.50 11.08 0.95
CA SER A 31 -6.72 10.85 0.17
C SER A 31 -7.15 12.12 -0.60
N GLY A 32 -7.48 11.94 -1.88
CA GLY A 32 -7.85 13.04 -2.78
C GLY A 32 -6.68 13.86 -3.32
N GLU A 33 -5.44 13.59 -2.92
CA GLU A 33 -4.26 14.28 -3.44
C GLU A 33 -3.98 13.83 -4.89
N GLN A 34 -3.64 14.80 -5.75
CA GLN A 34 -3.39 14.55 -7.17
C GLN A 34 -1.97 14.00 -7.38
N LEU A 35 -1.86 12.86 -8.05
CA LEU A 35 -0.58 12.33 -8.50
C LEU A 35 -0.09 13.09 -9.75
N PRO A 36 1.24 13.14 -9.98
CA PRO A 36 1.78 13.66 -11.23
C PRO A 36 1.18 12.94 -12.44
N SER A 37 1.07 13.63 -13.58
CA SER A 37 0.62 12.97 -14.80
C SER A 37 1.60 11.88 -15.22
N ILE A 38 1.13 10.89 -15.98
CA ILE A 38 1.98 9.81 -16.53
C ILE A 38 3.21 10.38 -17.25
N ARG A 39 3.02 11.47 -18.01
CA ARG A 39 4.10 12.12 -18.77
C ARG A 39 5.07 12.84 -17.83
N ASP A 40 4.57 13.58 -16.84
CA ASP A 40 5.43 14.33 -15.92
C ASP A 40 6.26 13.39 -15.04
N LEU A 41 5.65 12.32 -14.53
CA LEU A 41 6.36 11.33 -13.74
C LEU A 41 7.40 10.60 -14.59
N ALA A 42 7.05 10.20 -15.82
CA ALA A 42 7.99 9.55 -16.72
C ALA A 42 9.18 10.45 -17.07
N MET A 43 8.95 11.74 -17.33
CA MET A 43 10.00 12.72 -17.59
C MET A 43 10.90 12.93 -16.36
N SER A 44 10.32 13.10 -15.17
CA SER A 44 11.09 13.32 -13.94
C SER A 44 11.95 12.11 -13.56
N LEU A 45 11.49 10.89 -13.86
CA LEU A 45 12.22 9.65 -13.61
C LEU A 45 13.13 9.21 -14.78
N GLY A 46 13.00 9.83 -15.95
CA GLY A 46 13.74 9.43 -17.15
C GLY A 46 13.37 8.04 -17.67
N ILE A 47 12.10 7.62 -17.55
CA ILE A 47 11.63 6.27 -17.91
C ILE A 47 10.55 6.29 -19.00
N ASN A 48 10.20 5.10 -19.51
CA ASN A 48 9.14 4.96 -20.51
C ASN A 48 7.76 5.32 -19.90
N PRO A 49 6.97 6.23 -20.51
CA PRO A 49 5.62 6.56 -20.05
C PRO A 49 4.69 5.35 -19.91
N ASN A 50 4.85 4.31 -20.73
CA ASN A 50 4.06 3.09 -20.62
C ASN A 50 4.32 2.33 -19.31
N THR A 51 5.53 2.46 -18.74
CA THR A 51 5.88 1.88 -17.45
C THR A 51 5.13 2.56 -16.31
N VAL A 52 5.02 3.90 -16.35
CA VAL A 52 4.20 4.66 -15.39
C VAL A 52 2.72 4.36 -15.58
N ALA A 53 2.24 4.33 -16.83
CA ALA A 53 0.85 3.98 -17.14
C ALA A 53 0.48 2.63 -16.56
N ARG A 54 1.35 1.61 -16.73
CA ARG A 54 1.16 0.29 -16.12
C ARG A 54 1.08 0.37 -14.60
N ALA A 55 1.98 1.11 -13.94
CA ALA A 55 1.94 1.26 -12.49
C ALA A 55 0.62 1.88 -12.02
N TYR A 56 0.13 2.91 -12.71
CA TYR A 56 -1.13 3.58 -12.36
C TYR A 56 -2.33 2.67 -12.57
N THR A 57 -2.41 1.95 -13.70
CA THR A 57 -3.48 0.97 -13.94
C THR A 57 -3.53 -0.11 -12.86
N GLU A 58 -2.38 -0.64 -12.44
CA GLU A 58 -2.30 -1.65 -11.37
C GLU A 58 -2.69 -1.08 -10.00
N LEU A 59 -2.34 0.17 -9.69
CA LEU A 59 -2.77 0.85 -8.47
C LEU A 59 -4.27 1.14 -8.44
N GLU A 60 -4.84 1.49 -9.60
CA GLU A 60 -6.27 1.72 -9.77
C GLU A 60 -7.06 0.42 -9.58
N LEU A 61 -6.58 -0.69 -10.18
CA LEU A 61 -7.11 -2.04 -9.95
C LEU A 61 -7.10 -2.45 -8.47
N ARG A 62 -6.13 -1.94 -7.70
CA ARG A 62 -5.99 -2.20 -6.25
C ARG A 62 -6.76 -1.20 -5.38
N GLY A 63 -7.43 -0.22 -5.98
CA GLY A 63 -8.16 0.83 -5.25
C GLY A 63 -7.25 1.78 -4.46
N VAL A 64 -5.98 1.91 -4.84
CA VAL A 64 -5.03 2.85 -4.22
C VAL A 64 -5.15 4.23 -4.86
N ILE A 65 -5.53 4.29 -6.13
CA ILE A 65 -5.74 5.54 -6.87
C ILE A 65 -7.05 5.48 -7.64
N ASP A 66 -7.64 6.64 -7.89
CA ASP A 66 -8.77 6.83 -8.79
C ASP A 66 -8.34 7.69 -9.98
N THR A 67 -8.59 7.24 -11.22
CA THR A 67 -8.38 8.06 -12.42
C THR A 67 -9.67 8.75 -12.81
N ILE A 68 -9.65 10.09 -12.79
CA ILE A 68 -10.78 10.89 -13.25
C ILE A 68 -10.48 11.36 -14.69
N PRO A 69 -11.34 11.02 -15.68
CA PRO A 69 -11.15 11.43 -17.06
C PRO A 69 -10.93 12.95 -17.18
N LYS A 70 -9.87 13.34 -17.89
CA LYS A 70 -9.43 14.74 -18.10
C LYS A 70 -8.97 15.50 -16.85
N LYS A 71 -9.02 14.90 -15.65
CA LYS A 71 -8.54 15.54 -14.41
C LYS A 71 -7.25 14.90 -13.86
N GLY A 72 -6.97 13.64 -14.18
CA GLY A 72 -5.75 12.95 -13.78
C GLY A 72 -6.00 11.84 -12.76
N ALA A 73 -4.93 11.38 -12.11
CA ALA A 73 -4.97 10.34 -11.09
C ALA A 73 -4.90 10.97 -9.69
N PHE A 74 -5.70 10.45 -8.77
CA PHE A 74 -5.79 10.92 -7.38
C PHE A 74 -5.62 9.75 -6.44
N ILE A 75 -5.05 9.97 -5.25
CA ILE A 75 -5.05 8.95 -4.20
C ILE A 75 -6.50 8.67 -3.82
N ALA A 76 -6.88 7.40 -3.89
CA ALA A 76 -8.22 6.98 -3.52
C ALA A 76 -8.44 7.21 -2.02
N ASP A 77 -9.70 7.23 -1.59
CA ASP A 77 -9.99 7.22 -0.16
C ASP A 77 -9.75 5.82 0.42
N ILE A 78 -8.47 5.54 0.69
CA ILE A 78 -7.99 4.30 1.31
C ILE A 78 -8.15 4.39 2.84
N SER A 79 -9.02 5.28 3.35
CA SER A 79 -9.50 5.19 4.73
C SER A 79 -10.04 3.79 4.92
N LEU A 80 -9.17 2.86 5.38
CA LEU A 80 -9.35 1.40 5.34
C LEU A 80 -10.84 1.12 5.26
N THR A 81 -11.32 0.85 4.05
CA THR A 81 -12.75 0.89 3.78
C THR A 81 -13.42 0.02 4.83
N LYS A 82 -14.63 0.36 5.28
CA LYS A 82 -15.27 -0.38 6.39
C LYS A 82 -15.21 -1.89 6.16
N GLU A 83 -15.25 -2.29 4.89
CA GLU A 83 -15.05 -3.61 4.34
C GLU A 83 -13.66 -4.19 4.65
N ILE A 84 -12.56 -3.50 4.33
CA ILE A 84 -11.19 -3.95 4.66
C ILE A 84 -10.97 -4.04 6.17
N LYS A 85 -11.47 -3.07 6.96
CA LYS A 85 -11.40 -3.18 8.44
C LYS A 85 -12.20 -4.36 8.96
N ALA A 86 -13.37 -4.63 8.37
CA ALA A 86 -14.20 -5.77 8.76
C ALA A 86 -13.54 -7.10 8.41
N GLU A 87 -12.92 -7.20 7.24
CA GLU A 87 -12.18 -8.38 6.80
C GLU A 87 -10.98 -8.64 7.71
N ALA A 88 -10.15 -7.63 7.96
CA ALA A 88 -9.01 -7.72 8.88
C ALA A 88 -9.45 -8.12 10.30
N ARG A 89 -10.55 -7.53 10.80
CA ARG A 89 -11.13 -7.89 12.10
C ARG A 89 -11.58 -9.35 12.14
N THR A 90 -12.17 -9.85 11.06
CA THR A 90 -12.65 -11.24 10.97
C THR A 90 -11.48 -12.20 10.96
N ALA A 91 -10.46 -11.95 10.12
CA ALA A 91 -9.26 -12.77 10.06
C ALA A 91 -8.52 -12.83 11.41
N LEU A 92 -8.38 -11.69 12.10
CA LEU A 92 -7.79 -11.65 13.44
C LEU A 92 -8.62 -12.41 14.48
N ALA A 93 -9.95 -12.31 14.42
CA ALA A 93 -10.83 -13.03 15.33
C ALA A 93 -10.73 -14.55 15.14
N ASP A 94 -10.66 -15.04 13.89
CA ASP A 94 -10.50 -16.45 13.58
C ASP A 94 -9.14 -17.00 14.05
N LEU A 95 -8.09 -16.21 13.87
CA LEU A 95 -6.75 -16.53 14.35
C LEU A 95 -6.70 -16.64 15.88
N PHE A 96 -7.22 -15.62 16.57
CA PHE A 96 -7.28 -15.63 18.03
C PHE A 96 -8.15 -16.76 18.58
N THR A 97 -9.25 -17.09 17.90
CA THR A 97 -10.09 -18.25 18.26
C THR A 97 -9.30 -19.55 18.15
N SER A 98 -8.47 -19.68 17.11
CA SER A 98 -7.60 -20.85 16.91
C SER A 98 -6.54 -20.95 18.01
N TYR A 99 -5.91 -19.84 18.41
CA TYR A 99 -4.94 -19.84 19.51
C TYR A 99 -5.55 -20.09 20.88
N ARG A 100 -6.76 -19.56 21.14
CA ARG A 100 -7.52 -19.89 22.36
C ARG A 100 -7.82 -21.39 22.46
N LYS A 101 -8.15 -22.05 21.34
CA LYS A 101 -8.36 -23.52 21.30
C LYS A 101 -7.08 -24.32 21.59
N LEU A 102 -5.92 -23.75 21.28
CA LEU A 102 -4.61 -24.34 21.60
C LEU A 102 -4.17 -24.07 23.05
N GLY A 103 -4.99 -23.36 23.84
CA GLY A 103 -4.76 -23.14 25.27
C GLY A 103 -4.08 -21.81 25.60
N LEU A 104 -3.72 -20.99 24.61
CA LEU A 104 -3.13 -19.68 24.88
C LEU A 104 -4.15 -18.77 25.58
N SER A 105 -3.73 -18.08 26.62
CA SER A 105 -4.47 -17.01 27.27
C SER A 105 -4.54 -15.76 26.38
N ALA A 106 -5.50 -14.88 26.67
CA ALA A 106 -5.57 -13.59 25.98
C ALA A 106 -4.33 -12.72 26.24
N GLU A 107 -3.68 -12.89 27.39
CA GLU A 107 -2.46 -12.18 27.77
C GLU A 107 -1.25 -12.69 26.97
N GLU A 108 -1.09 -14.00 26.80
CA GLU A 108 -0.02 -14.57 25.97
C GLU A 108 -0.18 -14.16 24.49
N ILE A 109 -1.41 -14.19 23.96
CA ILE A 109 -1.68 -13.74 22.59
C ILE A 109 -1.33 -12.25 22.43
N ARG A 110 -1.63 -11.42 23.43
CA ARG A 110 -1.29 -9.99 23.41
C ARG A 110 0.23 -9.78 23.44
N SER A 111 0.94 -10.49 24.32
CA SER A 111 2.41 -10.43 24.40
C SER A 111 3.07 -10.80 23.07
N LEU A 112 2.61 -11.89 22.43
CA LEU A 112 3.12 -12.32 21.13
C LEU A 112 2.84 -11.30 20.02
N ALA A 113 1.68 -10.63 20.06
CA ALA A 113 1.37 -9.56 19.12
C ALA A 113 2.29 -8.36 19.31
N GLU A 114 2.54 -7.94 20.56
CA GLU A 114 3.45 -6.84 20.90
C GLU A 114 4.91 -7.12 20.46
N GLU A 115 5.39 -8.35 20.65
CA GLU A 115 6.70 -8.80 20.14
C GLU A 115 6.77 -8.74 18.60
N ALA A 116 5.71 -9.18 17.91
CA ALA A 116 5.65 -9.15 16.45
C ALA A 116 5.64 -7.71 15.91
N PHE A 117 4.91 -6.78 16.54
CA PHE A 117 4.93 -5.37 16.16
C PHE A 117 6.31 -4.74 16.34
N SER A 118 7.00 -5.09 17.44
CA SER A 118 8.37 -4.62 17.72
C SER A 118 9.38 -5.07 16.66
N HIS A 119 9.16 -6.23 16.03
CA HIS A 119 10.00 -6.71 14.92
C HIS A 119 9.66 -6.06 13.58
N ALA A 120 8.43 -5.62 13.37
CA ALA A 120 7.98 -4.98 12.15
C ALA A 120 8.40 -3.50 12.03
N GLU A 121 8.54 -2.77 13.16
CA GLU A 121 8.98 -1.36 13.16
C GLU A 121 10.51 -1.19 12.97
N ASN A 122 11.29 -2.28 13.08
CA ASN A 122 12.75 -2.27 12.98
C ASN A 122 13.28 -2.81 11.63
N GLN A 123 12.42 -2.97 10.63
CA GLN A 123 12.76 -3.35 9.24
C GLN A 123 12.26 -2.29 8.26
#